data_AF-A0A950W8N0-F1
#
_entry.id   AF-A0A950W8N0-F1
#
_cell.length_a   1.000
_cell.length_b   1.000
_cell.length_c   1.000
_cell.angle_alpha   90.00
_cell.angle_beta   90.00
_cell.angle_gamma   90.00
#
_symmetry.space_group_name_H-M   'P 1'
#
loop_
_entity.id
_entity.type
_entity.pdbx_description
1 polymer ?
#
loop_
_entity_poly.entity_id
_entity_poly.type
_entity_poly.pdbx_seq_one_letter_code
_entity_poly.pdbx_strand_id
1 'polypeptide(L)'
;MAVQAHAEADYWRRYLQGLDQSGATERRIPGELPPATPPEPIENPVAVLPPQSVATSVSVPIPDRWRILDALGRRENVFDPYNTNTLKADKPIFGEDWFFNFGAIGDTLYEPSRVPTPVAAQAAVAPGSNNTFGRYAQSFFSQQEIVTLSLIEGNTAYKPPDFELRITPAFNFNHTSVGELGVININPQAGTVRNQTFVGLQEAFVDYHLRNVSEYYDFDSLRVGIQPFNFDFRGFVFQDSQPGVRLFGNRDDNRWQYNFAFFDLLYKDQ
;
A
#
# COMPACT_ATOMS: atom_id res chain seq x y z
N MET A 1 -29.76 40.38 98.93
CA MET A 1 -29.37 39.60 97.73
C MET A 1 -29.99 40.09 96.42
N ALA A 2 -30.98 41.00 96.40
CA ALA A 2 -31.57 41.50 95.13
C ALA A 2 -30.75 42.62 94.42
N VAL A 3 -29.98 43.43 95.16
CA VAL A 3 -29.23 44.57 94.59
C VAL A 3 -28.00 44.13 93.77
N GLN A 4 -27.35 43.04 94.14
CA GLN A 4 -26.24 42.46 93.36
C GLN A 4 -26.71 41.86 92.03
N ALA A 5 -27.86 41.17 92.02
CA ALA A 5 -28.41 40.57 90.81
C ALA A 5 -28.83 41.63 89.76
N HIS A 6 -29.33 42.80 90.20
CA HIS A 6 -29.65 43.90 89.28
C HIS A 6 -28.40 44.56 88.69
N ALA A 7 -27.36 44.80 89.50
CA ALA A 7 -26.11 45.37 89.01
C ALA A 7 -25.39 44.46 88.00
N GLU A 8 -25.44 43.15 88.23
CA GLU A 8 -24.86 42.15 87.32
C GLU A 8 -25.66 42.04 86.02
N ALA A 9 -26.99 42.07 86.09
CA ALA A 9 -27.85 42.06 84.90
C ALA A 9 -27.67 43.33 84.03
N ASP A 10 -27.51 44.50 84.65
CA ASP A 10 -27.26 45.75 83.92
C ASP A 10 -25.85 45.80 83.32
N TYR A 11 -24.86 45.21 83.99
CA TYR A 11 -23.52 45.02 83.46
C TYR A 11 -23.54 44.13 82.20
N TRP A 12 -24.20 42.98 82.27
CA TRP A 12 -24.31 42.06 81.14
C TRP A 12 -25.10 42.65 79.96
N ARG A 13 -26.16 43.43 80.22
CA ARG A 13 -26.88 44.15 79.14
C ARG A 13 -26.03 45.19 78.44
N ARG A 14 -25.25 45.99 79.18
CA ARG A 14 -24.35 46.99 78.58
C ARG A 14 -23.21 46.33 77.82
N TYR A 15 -22.67 45.23 78.33
CA TYR A 15 -21.64 44.44 77.66
C TYR A 15 -22.13 43.88 76.32
N LEU A 16 -23.33 43.30 76.29
CA LEU A 16 -23.95 42.77 75.07
C LEU A 16 -24.31 43.89 74.07
N GLN A 17 -24.84 45.03 74.52
CA GLN A 17 -25.07 46.19 73.64
C GLN A 17 -23.77 46.75 73.04
N GLY A 18 -22.66 46.73 73.78
CA GLY A 18 -21.35 47.15 73.27
C GLY A 18 -20.80 46.22 72.19
N LEU A 19 -21.10 44.92 72.26
CA LEU A 19 -20.72 43.94 71.26
C LEU A 19 -21.50 44.13 69.95
N ASP A 20 -22.82 44.33 70.02
CA ASP A 20 -23.67 44.55 68.83
C ASP A 20 -23.32 45.86 68.10
N GLN A 21 -22.91 46.91 68.83
CA GLN A 21 -22.46 48.16 68.20
C GLN A 21 -21.06 48.06 67.57
N SER A 22 -20.27 47.05 67.92
CA SER A 22 -18.91 46.85 67.39
C SER A 22 -18.83 45.93 66.16
N GLY A 23 -19.94 45.30 65.77
CA GLY A 23 -20.00 44.33 64.68
C GLY A 23 -19.90 44.90 63.25
N ALA A 24 -19.73 46.22 63.09
CA ALA A 24 -19.74 46.88 61.78
C ALA A 24 -18.45 47.65 61.44
N THR A 25 -17.31 47.26 62.01
CA THR A 25 -16.02 47.79 61.55
C THR A 25 -14.98 46.68 61.57
N GLU A 26 -14.63 46.16 60.39
CA GLU A 26 -13.52 45.23 60.22
C GLU A 26 -12.27 45.82 60.88
N ARG A 27 -11.76 45.16 61.93
CA ARG A 27 -10.52 45.58 62.58
C ARG A 27 -9.37 45.36 61.61
N ARG A 28 -8.79 46.44 61.08
CA ARG A 28 -7.53 46.41 60.33
C ARG A 28 -6.35 46.25 61.28
N ILE A 29 -5.43 45.34 60.93
CA ILE A 29 -4.15 45.21 61.61
C ILE A 29 -3.28 46.42 61.24
N PRO A 30 -2.79 47.22 62.20
CA PRO A 30 -1.96 48.38 61.87
C PRO A 30 -0.66 47.95 61.18
N GLY A 31 -0.44 48.44 59.95
CA GLY A 31 0.76 48.17 59.15
C GLY A 31 0.57 47.20 57.98
N GLU A 32 -0.58 46.53 57.88
CA GLU A 32 -0.88 45.66 56.74
C GLU A 32 -1.51 46.48 55.61
N LEU A 33 -0.89 46.46 54.42
CA LEU A 33 -1.46 47.07 53.22
C LEU A 33 -2.80 46.39 52.91
N PRO A 34 -3.84 47.14 52.51
CA PRO A 34 -5.10 46.53 52.11
C PRO A 34 -4.83 45.49 51.00
N PRO A 35 -5.58 44.37 50.97
CA PRO A 35 -5.41 43.38 49.92
C PRO A 35 -5.57 44.08 48.58
N ALA A 36 -4.57 43.92 47.70
CA ALA A 36 -4.60 44.53 46.38
C ALA A 36 -5.89 44.08 45.69
N THR A 37 -6.68 45.04 45.20
CA THR A 37 -7.81 44.73 44.32
C THR A 37 -7.28 43.90 43.16
N PRO A 38 -7.87 42.72 42.87
CA PRO A 38 -7.46 41.93 41.72
C PRO A 38 -7.50 42.83 40.48
N PRO A 39 -6.47 42.80 39.61
CA PRO A 39 -6.58 43.49 38.33
C PRO A 39 -7.81 42.98 37.60
N GLU A 40 -8.54 43.88 36.93
CA GLU A 40 -9.69 43.49 36.14
C GLU A 40 -9.27 42.43 35.11
N PRO A 41 -10.09 41.38 34.89
CA PRO A 41 -9.78 40.37 33.90
C PRO A 41 -9.56 41.05 32.54
N ILE A 42 -8.45 40.72 31.87
CA ILE A 42 -8.24 41.15 30.49
C ILE A 42 -9.25 40.37 29.64
N GLU A 43 -10.40 40.98 29.37
CA GLU A 43 -11.38 40.44 28.43
C GLU A 43 -10.82 40.61 27.02
N ASN A 44 -10.34 39.51 26.44
CA ASN A 44 -9.99 39.48 25.03
C ASN A 44 -11.27 39.18 24.22
N PRO A 45 -11.82 40.13 23.45
CA PRO A 45 -13.08 39.94 22.71
C PRO A 45 -12.96 38.93 21.57
N VAL A 46 -11.74 38.47 21.23
CA VAL A 46 -11.46 37.43 20.23
C VAL A 46 -11.11 36.09 20.90
N ALA A 47 -11.13 36.01 22.24
CA ALA A 47 -10.84 34.76 22.92
C ALA A 47 -11.90 33.70 22.59
N VAL A 48 -11.45 32.57 22.05
CA VAL A 48 -12.29 31.40 21.87
C VAL A 48 -12.67 30.87 23.24
N LEU A 49 -13.96 30.63 23.47
CA LEU A 49 -14.45 30.08 24.72
C LEU A 49 -13.76 28.74 25.02
N PRO A 50 -13.46 28.43 26.30
CA PRO A 50 -12.94 27.13 26.68
C PRO A 50 -13.91 26.03 26.20
N PRO A 51 -13.40 24.89 25.72
CA PRO A 51 -14.24 23.81 25.21
C PRO A 51 -15.23 23.38 26.28
N GLN A 52 -16.53 23.44 25.97
CA GLN A 52 -17.56 22.99 26.90
C GLN A 52 -17.47 21.48 27.07
N SER A 53 -17.55 20.99 28.31
CA SER A 53 -17.52 19.55 28.62
C SER A 53 -18.71 18.76 28.04
N VAL A 54 -19.73 19.46 27.54
CA VAL A 54 -20.93 18.91 26.89
C VAL A 54 -20.88 19.15 25.38
N ALA A 55 -19.72 18.97 24.77
CA ALA A 55 -19.71 18.65 23.34
C ALA A 55 -20.24 17.22 23.23
N THR A 56 -21.55 17.05 22.98
CA THR A 56 -22.10 15.78 22.54
C THR A 56 -21.21 15.32 21.40
N SER A 57 -20.46 14.23 21.60
CA SER A 57 -19.64 13.67 20.52
C SER A 57 -20.61 13.32 19.40
N VAL A 58 -20.67 14.15 18.37
CA VAL A 58 -21.41 13.83 17.16
C VAL A 58 -20.61 12.73 16.50
N SER A 59 -20.95 11.47 16.82
CA SER A 59 -20.44 10.32 16.10
C SER A 59 -21.14 10.33 14.74
N VAL A 60 -20.52 10.96 13.75
CA VAL A 60 -20.92 10.77 12.37
C VAL A 60 -20.60 9.31 12.05
N PRO A 61 -21.56 8.49 11.59
CA PRO A 61 -21.24 7.17 11.09
C PRO A 61 -20.33 7.36 9.89
N ILE A 62 -19.08 6.97 10.03
CA ILE A 62 -18.10 6.98 8.95
C ILE A 62 -18.20 5.59 8.33
N PRO A 63 -18.78 5.44 7.13
CA PRO A 63 -18.97 4.12 6.53
C PRO A 63 -17.64 3.43 6.26
N ASP A 64 -16.58 4.19 6.01
CA ASP A 64 -15.27 3.67 5.69
C ASP A 64 -14.17 4.61 6.22
N ARG A 65 -13.16 4.05 6.90
CA ARG A 65 -11.94 4.74 7.38
C ARG A 65 -11.30 5.56 6.26
N TRP A 66 -11.31 5.08 5.02
CA TRP A 66 -10.62 5.73 3.90
C TRP A 66 -11.27 7.06 3.49
N ARG A 67 -12.59 7.19 3.68
CA ARG A 67 -13.34 8.44 3.42
C ARG A 67 -13.08 9.55 4.43
N ILE A 68 -12.43 9.25 5.57
CA ILE A 68 -11.97 10.27 6.51
C ILE A 68 -10.97 11.19 5.83
N LEU A 69 -10.08 10.65 5.00
CA LEU A 69 -9.09 11.44 4.26
C LEU A 69 -9.79 12.43 3.32
N ASP A 70 -10.84 11.99 2.63
CA ASP A 70 -11.64 12.85 1.75
C ASP A 70 -12.41 13.92 2.54
N ALA A 71 -12.99 13.56 3.69
CA ALA A 71 -13.66 14.48 4.59
C ALA A 71 -12.72 15.54 5.18
N LEU A 72 -11.44 15.20 5.38
CA LEU A 72 -10.37 16.12 5.79
C LEU A 72 -9.85 17.00 4.64
N GLY A 73 -10.45 16.91 3.44
CA GLY A 73 -10.12 17.74 2.29
C GLY A 73 -8.92 17.25 1.46
N ARG A 74 -8.40 16.03 1.72
CA ARG A 74 -7.34 15.40 0.92
C ARG A 74 -7.95 14.76 -0.33
N ARG A 75 -8.29 15.59 -1.33
CA ARG A 75 -8.80 15.10 -2.61
C ARG A 75 -7.75 14.22 -3.29
N GLU A 76 -8.21 13.12 -3.89
CA GLU A 76 -7.35 12.25 -4.69
C GLU A 76 -6.77 12.99 -5.89
N ASN A 77 -5.47 12.80 -6.11
CA ASN A 77 -4.79 13.27 -7.30
C ASN A 77 -3.95 12.13 -7.87
N VAL A 78 -4.31 11.69 -9.08
CA VAL A 78 -3.67 10.55 -9.73
C VAL A 78 -2.21 10.85 -10.11
N PHE A 79 -1.90 12.10 -10.43
CA PHE A 79 -0.59 12.51 -10.94
C PHE A 79 0.38 13.02 -9.87
N ASP A 80 -0.09 13.18 -8.62
CA ASP A 80 0.76 13.61 -7.52
C ASP A 80 1.24 12.39 -6.72
N PRO A 81 2.54 12.02 -6.78
CA PRO A 81 3.06 10.86 -6.09
C PRO A 81 3.01 10.99 -4.55
N TYR A 82 2.93 12.20 -3.99
CA TYR A 82 2.98 12.43 -2.55
C TYR A 82 1.60 12.52 -1.88
N ASN A 83 0.52 12.57 -2.67
CA ASN A 83 -0.85 12.54 -2.16
C ASN A 83 -1.47 11.15 -2.28
N THR A 84 -2.47 10.90 -1.45
CA THR A 84 -3.22 9.64 -1.40
C THR A 84 -3.88 9.35 -2.75
N ASN A 85 -3.66 8.15 -3.27
CA ASN A 85 -4.24 7.70 -4.53
C ASN A 85 -4.62 6.21 -4.48
N THR A 86 -5.84 5.92 -4.91
CA THR A 86 -6.38 4.57 -5.08
C THR A 86 -5.52 3.69 -6.01
N LEU A 87 -4.96 4.25 -7.09
CA LEU A 87 -4.10 3.51 -8.03
C LEU A 87 -2.72 3.13 -7.46
N LYS A 88 -2.33 3.73 -6.33
CA LYS A 88 -1.11 3.36 -5.59
C LYS A 88 -1.40 2.36 -4.48
N ALA A 89 -2.62 1.85 -4.40
CA ALA A 89 -3.13 1.07 -3.28
C ALA A 89 -3.09 1.81 -1.92
N ASP A 90 -3.08 3.16 -1.90
CA ASP A 90 -3.21 3.92 -0.65
C ASP A 90 -4.64 3.84 -0.08
N LYS A 91 -5.61 3.48 -0.91
CA LYS A 91 -7.04 3.31 -0.62
C LYS A 91 -7.56 2.10 -1.39
N PRO A 92 -8.65 1.46 -0.91
CA PRO A 92 -9.28 0.38 -1.63
C PRO A 92 -9.91 0.89 -2.93
N ILE A 93 -9.85 0.07 -3.97
CA ILE A 93 -10.42 0.34 -5.30
C ILE A 93 -11.94 0.13 -5.33
N PHE A 94 -12.45 -0.78 -4.49
CA PHE A 94 -13.87 -0.98 -4.24
C PHE A 94 -14.08 -1.60 -2.84
N GLY A 95 -15.28 -1.51 -2.30
CA GLY A 95 -15.54 -1.96 -0.92
C GLY A 95 -14.71 -1.19 0.10
N GLU A 96 -14.32 -1.84 1.19
CA GLU A 96 -13.55 -1.24 2.30
C GLU A 96 -12.10 -1.77 2.37
N ASP A 97 -11.81 -2.85 1.66
CA ASP A 97 -10.62 -3.69 1.87
C ASP A 97 -10.02 -4.31 0.58
N TRP A 98 -10.50 -3.93 -0.61
CA TRP A 98 -9.93 -4.42 -1.87
C TRP A 98 -8.90 -3.47 -2.45
N PHE A 99 -7.65 -3.92 -2.57
CA PHE A 99 -6.53 -3.16 -3.09
C PHE A 99 -6.07 -3.71 -4.42
N PHE A 100 -5.69 -2.81 -5.33
CA PHE A 100 -5.15 -3.18 -6.64
C PHE A 100 -3.69 -2.73 -6.75
N ASN A 101 -2.82 -3.69 -7.02
CA ASN A 101 -1.40 -3.46 -7.29
C ASN A 101 -1.10 -3.70 -8.77
N PHE A 102 -0.45 -2.70 -9.37
CA PHE A 102 0.05 -2.75 -10.73
C PHE A 102 1.57 -2.69 -10.71
N GLY A 103 2.21 -3.68 -11.32
CA GLY A 103 3.65 -3.68 -11.60
C GLY A 103 3.88 -3.83 -13.10
N ALA A 104 4.89 -3.16 -13.64
CA ALA A 104 5.33 -3.38 -15.01
C ALA A 104 6.85 -3.31 -15.07
N ILE A 105 7.44 -4.29 -15.74
CA ILE A 105 8.88 -4.36 -16.03
C ILE A 105 9.02 -4.31 -17.55
N GLY A 106 9.86 -3.40 -18.03
CA GLY A 106 10.17 -3.25 -19.45
C GLY A 106 11.67 -3.34 -19.67
N ASP A 107 12.10 -4.36 -20.41
CA ASP A 107 13.49 -4.54 -20.80
C ASP A 107 13.62 -4.28 -22.30
N THR A 108 14.47 -3.31 -22.67
CA THR A 108 14.77 -2.95 -24.05
C THR A 108 16.22 -3.26 -24.36
N LEU A 109 16.46 -4.08 -25.38
CA LEU A 109 17.79 -4.32 -25.94
C LEU A 109 17.83 -3.83 -27.39
N TYR A 110 18.81 -2.99 -27.71
CA TYR A 110 19.13 -2.63 -29.08
C TYR A 110 20.60 -2.93 -29.35
N GLU A 111 20.86 -3.85 -30.28
CA GLU A 111 22.20 -4.27 -30.67
C GLU A 111 22.43 -4.03 -32.17
N PRO A 112 23.08 -2.92 -32.53
CA PRO A 112 23.62 -2.73 -33.87
C PRO A 112 24.97 -3.44 -33.99
N SER A 113 25.16 -4.25 -35.03
CA SER A 113 26.44 -4.90 -35.29
C SER A 113 26.79 -4.90 -36.78
N ARG A 114 28.07 -5.11 -37.07
CA ARG A 114 28.59 -5.25 -38.43
C ARG A 114 29.43 -6.50 -38.52
N VAL A 115 28.88 -7.54 -39.13
CA VAL A 115 29.52 -8.85 -39.25
C VAL A 115 29.57 -9.23 -40.74
N PRO A 116 30.68 -9.81 -41.24
CA PRO A 116 30.73 -10.33 -42.60
C PRO A 116 29.67 -11.42 -42.81
N THR A 117 28.63 -11.11 -43.58
CA THR A 117 27.51 -12.03 -43.85
C THR A 117 27.63 -12.55 -45.27
N PRO A 118 27.63 -13.88 -45.51
CA PRO A 118 27.68 -14.43 -46.86
C PRO A 118 26.38 -14.13 -47.62
N VAL A 119 26.48 -13.99 -48.94
CA VAL A 119 25.27 -13.92 -49.79
C VAL A 119 24.62 -15.31 -49.88
N ALA A 120 23.30 -15.38 -49.89
CA ALA A 120 22.61 -16.67 -50.05
C ALA A 120 22.79 -17.19 -51.48
N ALA A 121 23.02 -18.51 -51.60
CA ALA A 121 23.31 -19.15 -52.89
C ALA A 121 22.15 -19.04 -53.89
N GLN A 122 20.91 -18.96 -53.39
CA GLN A 122 19.69 -18.90 -54.20
C GLN A 122 19.23 -17.48 -54.53
N ALA A 123 19.63 -16.48 -53.74
CA ALA A 123 19.17 -15.10 -53.89
C ALA A 123 20.09 -14.10 -53.19
N ALA A 124 20.46 -13.02 -53.87
CA ALA A 124 21.24 -11.92 -53.30
C ALA A 124 20.41 -10.62 -53.26
N VAL A 125 20.64 -9.76 -52.27
CA VAL A 125 19.96 -8.45 -52.19
C VAL A 125 20.39 -7.51 -53.32
N ALA A 126 21.66 -7.61 -53.76
CA ALA A 126 22.24 -6.75 -54.79
C ALA A 126 22.34 -7.48 -56.15
N PRO A 127 21.47 -7.17 -57.12
CA PRO A 127 21.56 -7.75 -58.47
C PRO A 127 22.89 -7.40 -59.14
N GLY A 128 23.55 -8.39 -59.75
CA GLY A 128 24.80 -8.18 -60.49
C GLY A 128 26.08 -8.07 -59.65
N SER A 129 25.99 -8.31 -58.33
CA SER A 129 27.18 -8.44 -57.47
C SER A 129 27.79 -9.83 -57.60
N ASN A 130 29.13 -9.90 -57.76
CA ASN A 130 29.90 -11.15 -57.77
C ASN A 130 30.64 -11.41 -56.45
N ASN A 131 30.34 -10.63 -55.39
CA ASN A 131 31.00 -10.78 -54.10
C ASN A 131 30.45 -11.98 -53.31
N THR A 132 31.31 -12.67 -52.57
CA THR A 132 30.92 -13.78 -51.70
C THR A 132 30.30 -13.33 -50.38
N PHE A 133 30.59 -12.10 -49.96
CA PHE A 133 29.95 -11.46 -48.82
C PHE A 133 29.05 -10.31 -49.24
N GLY A 134 27.95 -10.16 -48.52
CA GLY A 134 26.94 -9.16 -48.78
C GLY A 134 27.08 -7.92 -47.90
N ARG A 135 25.96 -7.25 -47.60
CA ARG A 135 25.94 -6.13 -46.66
C ARG A 135 26.14 -6.62 -45.22
N TYR A 136 27.07 -6.00 -44.50
CA TYR A 136 27.48 -6.44 -43.16
C TYR A 136 26.62 -5.88 -42.02
N ALA A 137 25.82 -4.85 -42.29
CA ALA A 137 25.02 -4.22 -41.25
C ALA A 137 23.88 -5.15 -40.83
N GLN A 138 23.77 -5.36 -39.52
CA GLN A 138 22.63 -6.01 -38.90
C GLN A 138 22.23 -5.21 -37.64
N SER A 139 20.95 -5.22 -37.32
CA SER A 139 20.44 -4.64 -36.09
C SER A 139 19.40 -5.54 -35.47
N PHE A 140 19.51 -5.74 -34.18
CA PHE A 140 18.55 -6.46 -33.37
C PHE A 140 17.93 -5.51 -32.35
N PHE A 141 16.60 -5.55 -32.25
CA PHE A 141 15.83 -4.85 -31.24
C PHE A 141 14.94 -5.87 -30.55
N SER A 142 15.01 -5.95 -29.23
CA SER A 142 14.13 -6.78 -28.41
C SER A 142 13.50 -5.92 -27.33
N GLN A 143 12.17 -6.02 -27.20
CA GLN A 143 11.39 -5.43 -26.13
C GLN A 143 10.68 -6.56 -25.40
N GLN A 144 10.98 -6.71 -24.11
CA GLN A 144 10.21 -7.55 -23.20
C GLN A 144 9.42 -6.67 -22.25
N GLU A 145 8.14 -6.96 -22.10
CA GLU A 145 7.26 -6.35 -21.11
C GLU A 145 6.62 -7.43 -20.26
N ILE A 146 6.70 -7.29 -18.94
CA ILE A 146 6.03 -8.18 -17.98
C ILE A 146 5.16 -7.30 -17.11
N VAL A 147 3.86 -7.52 -17.17
CA VAL A 147 2.89 -6.76 -16.39
C VAL A 147 2.39 -7.66 -15.27
N THR A 148 2.31 -7.16 -14.05
CA THR A 148 1.75 -7.86 -12.88
C THR A 148 0.51 -7.11 -12.43
N LEU A 149 -0.63 -7.78 -12.48
CA LEU A 149 -1.92 -7.28 -12.00
C LEU A 149 -2.30 -8.11 -10.78
N SER A 150 -2.40 -7.48 -9.62
CA SER A 150 -2.73 -8.16 -8.37
C SER A 150 -3.89 -7.46 -7.69
N LEU A 151 -4.99 -8.17 -7.49
CA LEU A 151 -6.15 -7.71 -6.74
C LEU A 151 -6.19 -8.47 -5.43
N ILE A 152 -6.16 -7.74 -4.32
CA ILE A 152 -5.94 -8.28 -2.98
C ILE A 152 -7.08 -7.81 -2.07
N GLU A 153 -7.66 -8.73 -1.32
CA GLU A 153 -8.65 -8.44 -0.28
C GLU A 153 -8.03 -8.57 1.10
N GLY A 154 -8.29 -7.58 1.96
CA GLY A 154 -7.96 -7.61 3.38
C GLY A 154 -6.77 -6.75 3.77
N ASN A 155 -6.54 -6.67 5.08
CA ASN A 155 -5.48 -5.85 5.67
C ASN A 155 -4.17 -6.65 5.80
N THR A 156 -3.36 -6.60 4.75
CA THR A 156 -2.11 -7.38 4.60
C THR A 156 -0.96 -6.94 5.50
N ALA A 157 -1.11 -5.85 6.26
CA ALA A 157 -0.05 -5.37 7.15
C ALA A 157 0.23 -6.32 8.33
N TYR A 158 -0.77 -7.09 8.77
CA TYR A 158 -0.68 -7.91 9.99
C TYR A 158 -1.14 -9.36 9.82
N LYS A 159 -1.90 -9.68 8.77
CA LYS A 159 -2.35 -11.04 8.45
C LYS A 159 -2.18 -11.30 6.95
N PRO A 160 -2.08 -12.58 6.52
CA PRO A 160 -2.18 -12.90 5.10
C PRO A 160 -3.46 -12.31 4.48
N PRO A 161 -3.44 -11.96 3.18
CA PRO A 161 -4.65 -11.51 2.47
C PRO A 161 -5.72 -12.59 2.49
N ASP A 162 -6.99 -12.20 2.62
CA ASP A 162 -8.11 -13.14 2.66
C ASP A 162 -8.34 -13.74 1.25
N PHE A 163 -8.11 -12.93 0.21
CA PHE A 163 -8.17 -13.33 -1.18
C PHE A 163 -7.10 -12.59 -2.00
N GLU A 164 -6.50 -13.28 -2.97
CA GLU A 164 -5.61 -12.67 -3.96
C GLU A 164 -5.89 -13.25 -5.34
N LEU A 165 -6.15 -12.38 -6.31
CA LEU A 165 -6.13 -12.72 -7.74
C LEU A 165 -4.88 -12.08 -8.35
N ARG A 166 -4.00 -12.88 -8.92
CA ARG A 166 -2.80 -12.40 -9.62
C ARG A 166 -2.76 -12.90 -11.04
N ILE A 167 -2.51 -11.98 -11.97
CA ILE A 167 -2.36 -12.26 -13.40
C ILE A 167 -1.12 -11.52 -13.90
N THR A 168 -0.20 -12.27 -14.51
CA THR A 168 1.09 -11.76 -14.97
C THR A 168 1.30 -12.11 -16.45
N PRO A 169 0.74 -11.33 -17.40
CA PRO A 169 1.04 -11.52 -18.81
C PRO A 169 2.45 -10.99 -19.15
N ALA A 170 3.08 -11.67 -20.10
CA ALA A 170 4.39 -11.31 -20.63
C ALA A 170 4.31 -11.15 -22.15
N PHE A 171 4.85 -10.05 -22.65
CA PHE A 171 4.86 -9.68 -24.05
C PHE A 171 6.29 -9.54 -24.52
N ASN A 172 6.65 -10.21 -25.62
CA ASN A 172 7.96 -10.09 -26.23
C ASN A 172 7.80 -9.64 -27.67
N PHE A 173 8.59 -8.65 -28.07
CA PHE A 173 8.67 -8.18 -29.45
C PHE A 173 10.14 -8.15 -29.89
N ASN A 174 10.45 -8.86 -30.97
CA ASN A 174 11.77 -8.89 -31.58
C ASN A 174 11.69 -8.35 -33.00
N HIS A 175 12.59 -7.42 -33.33
CA HIS A 175 12.80 -6.90 -34.66
C HIS A 175 14.26 -7.12 -35.06
N THR A 176 14.49 -7.96 -36.06
CA THR A 176 15.82 -8.23 -36.60
C THR A 176 15.88 -7.75 -38.04
N SER A 177 16.89 -6.94 -38.34
CA SER A 177 17.19 -6.48 -39.70
C SER A 177 18.60 -6.92 -40.04
N VAL A 178 18.77 -7.50 -41.22
CA VAL A 178 20.06 -7.96 -41.75
C VAL A 178 20.33 -7.36 -43.12
N GLY A 179 21.59 -7.42 -43.54
CA GLY A 179 22.00 -6.91 -44.84
C GLY A 179 21.69 -7.83 -46.03
N GLU A 180 21.45 -9.12 -45.80
CA GLU A 180 21.32 -10.15 -46.84
C GLU A 180 20.09 -11.06 -46.68
N LEU A 181 19.60 -11.58 -47.80
CA LEU A 181 18.51 -12.57 -47.84
C LEU A 181 19.02 -13.93 -47.32
N GLY A 182 18.10 -14.77 -46.83
CA GLY A 182 18.43 -16.14 -46.42
C GLY A 182 19.03 -16.26 -45.02
N VAL A 183 19.40 -15.16 -44.36
CA VAL A 183 20.06 -15.17 -43.04
C VAL A 183 19.07 -15.44 -41.91
N ILE A 184 17.94 -14.73 -41.90
CA ILE A 184 16.92 -14.80 -40.84
C ILE A 184 15.70 -15.64 -41.22
N ASN A 185 15.52 -15.88 -42.52
CA ASN A 185 14.40 -16.63 -43.11
C ASN A 185 14.92 -17.44 -44.29
N ILE A 186 14.51 -18.71 -44.39
CA ILE A 186 14.91 -19.58 -45.49
C ILE A 186 14.26 -19.18 -46.83
N ASN A 187 13.05 -18.61 -46.78
CA ASN A 187 12.36 -18.07 -47.94
C ASN A 187 12.89 -16.67 -48.27
N PRO A 188 13.58 -16.44 -49.40
CA PRO A 188 14.12 -15.13 -49.75
C PRO A 188 13.05 -14.07 -50.02
N GLN A 189 11.81 -14.46 -50.34
CA GLN A 189 10.71 -13.52 -50.52
C GLN A 189 10.26 -12.85 -49.22
N ALA A 190 10.59 -13.44 -48.06
CA ALA A 190 10.33 -12.85 -46.76
C ALA A 190 11.21 -11.62 -46.47
N GLY A 191 12.23 -11.37 -47.30
CA GLY A 191 13.09 -10.20 -47.20
C GLY A 191 14.16 -10.30 -46.11
N THR A 192 14.71 -9.13 -45.75
CA THR A 192 15.84 -9.00 -44.82
C THR A 192 15.44 -8.52 -43.43
N VAL A 193 14.13 -8.45 -43.16
CA VAL A 193 13.58 -8.01 -41.86
C VAL A 193 12.67 -9.10 -41.33
N ARG A 194 12.81 -9.44 -40.04
CA ARG A 194 11.93 -10.37 -39.34
C ARG A 194 11.44 -9.73 -38.06
N ASN A 195 10.12 -9.66 -37.95
CA ASN A 195 9.42 -9.27 -36.73
C ASN A 195 8.82 -10.54 -36.11
N GLN A 196 9.02 -10.73 -34.81
CA GLN A 196 8.35 -11.76 -34.05
C GLN A 196 7.74 -11.15 -32.81
N THR A 197 6.51 -11.55 -32.52
CA THR A 197 5.82 -11.20 -31.28
C THR A 197 5.44 -12.48 -30.58
N PHE A 198 5.64 -12.52 -29.28
CA PHE A 198 5.18 -13.61 -28.43
C PHE A 198 4.41 -13.04 -27.24
N VAL A 199 3.35 -13.73 -26.86
CA VAL A 199 2.55 -13.39 -25.68
C VAL A 199 2.42 -14.67 -24.86
N GLY A 200 2.78 -14.58 -23.59
CA GLY A 200 2.68 -15.67 -22.63
C GLY A 200 2.00 -15.22 -21.35
N LEU A 201 1.54 -16.18 -20.57
CA LEU A 201 0.97 -15.96 -19.25
C LEU A 201 1.90 -16.61 -18.23
N GLN A 202 2.66 -15.81 -17.48
CA GLN A 202 3.64 -16.32 -16.52
C GLN A 202 2.98 -16.81 -15.23
N GLU A 203 2.00 -16.04 -14.74
CA GLU A 203 1.21 -16.36 -13.56
C GLU A 203 -0.25 -16.03 -13.82
N ALA A 204 -1.15 -16.86 -13.30
CA ALA A 204 -2.58 -16.64 -13.30
C ALA A 204 -3.19 -17.53 -12.23
N PHE A 205 -3.27 -17.01 -11.00
CA PHE A 205 -3.77 -17.79 -9.87
C PHE A 205 -4.72 -16.98 -8.99
N VAL A 206 -5.56 -17.73 -8.30
CA VAL A 206 -6.34 -17.27 -7.15
C VAL A 206 -5.76 -17.91 -5.90
N ASP A 207 -5.47 -17.11 -4.90
CA ASP A 207 -5.18 -17.56 -3.53
C ASP A 207 -6.37 -17.22 -2.64
N TYR A 208 -6.83 -18.19 -1.88
CA TYR A 208 -7.91 -18.03 -0.94
C TYR A 208 -7.48 -18.50 0.44
N HIS A 209 -7.57 -17.59 1.40
CA HIS A 209 -7.28 -17.87 2.79
C HIS A 209 -8.48 -18.58 3.44
N LEU A 210 -8.28 -19.83 3.81
CA LEU A 210 -9.36 -20.66 4.32
C LEU A 210 -9.71 -20.29 5.76
N ARG A 211 -8.69 -20.15 6.62
CA ARG A 211 -8.86 -19.83 8.05
C ARG A 211 -7.55 -19.52 8.74
N ASN A 212 -7.68 -18.82 9.87
CA ASN A 212 -6.66 -18.78 10.92
C ASN A 212 -6.97 -19.87 11.96
N VAL A 213 -5.96 -20.66 12.32
CA VAL A 213 -6.06 -21.79 13.25
C VAL A 213 -5.61 -21.41 14.66
N SER A 214 -4.82 -20.34 14.82
CA SER A 214 -4.32 -19.85 16.11
C SER A 214 -4.45 -18.34 16.29
N GLU A 215 -4.26 -17.87 17.52
CA GLU A 215 -4.18 -16.44 17.87
C GLU A 215 -2.96 -15.75 17.26
N TYR A 216 -1.95 -16.52 16.85
CA TYR A 216 -0.73 -16.04 16.19
C TYR A 216 -0.86 -16.00 14.66
N TYR A 217 -2.08 -16.13 14.13
CA TYR A 217 -2.35 -16.18 12.69
C TYR A 217 -1.65 -17.34 11.97
N ASP A 218 -1.50 -18.50 12.64
CA ASP A 218 -1.24 -19.74 11.89
C ASP A 218 -2.40 -19.97 10.90
N PHE A 219 -2.10 -20.33 9.66
CA PHE A 219 -3.08 -20.24 8.57
C PHE A 219 -3.14 -21.48 7.67
N ASP A 220 -4.27 -21.57 6.96
CA ASP A 220 -4.51 -22.50 5.86
C ASP A 220 -4.89 -21.70 4.61
N SER A 221 -4.19 -21.91 3.50
CA SER A 221 -4.50 -21.25 2.21
C SER A 221 -4.53 -22.24 1.06
N LEU A 222 -5.46 -22.00 0.14
CA LEU A 222 -5.63 -22.76 -1.10
C LEU A 222 -5.33 -21.85 -2.29
N ARG A 223 -4.34 -22.22 -3.09
CA ARG A 223 -3.99 -21.53 -4.32
C ARG A 223 -4.25 -22.39 -5.54
N VAL A 224 -4.98 -21.84 -6.51
CA VAL A 224 -5.38 -22.52 -7.75
C VAL A 224 -5.00 -21.68 -8.95
N GLY A 225 -4.33 -22.30 -9.94
CA GLY A 225 -3.97 -21.67 -11.21
C GLY A 225 -2.50 -21.82 -11.56
N ILE A 226 -2.03 -21.05 -12.54
CA ILE A 226 -0.63 -21.01 -12.98
C ILE A 226 0.17 -20.23 -11.93
N GLN A 227 1.06 -20.92 -11.24
CA GLN A 227 1.82 -20.36 -10.13
C GLN A 227 3.26 -20.86 -10.15
N PRO A 228 4.22 -20.05 -9.71
CA PRO A 228 5.59 -20.51 -9.50
C PRO A 228 5.62 -21.50 -8.35
N PHE A 229 6.34 -22.60 -8.55
CA PHE A 229 6.58 -23.59 -7.52
C PHE A 229 8.03 -24.02 -7.52
N ASN A 230 8.62 -24.00 -6.34
CA ASN A 230 9.93 -24.57 -6.07
C ASN A 230 9.77 -25.70 -5.05
N PHE A 231 10.24 -26.89 -5.41
CA PHE A 231 10.11 -28.08 -4.56
C PHE A 231 11.21 -28.16 -3.49
N ASP A 232 12.43 -27.72 -3.79
CA ASP A 232 13.59 -27.83 -2.90
C ASP A 232 14.27 -26.49 -2.66
N PHE A 233 15.09 -26.39 -1.63
CA PHE A 233 15.75 -25.13 -1.25
C PHE A 233 16.74 -24.59 -2.31
N ARG A 234 17.13 -25.41 -3.29
CA ARG A 234 18.03 -25.02 -4.39
C ARG A 234 17.37 -25.05 -5.78
N GLY A 235 16.12 -25.50 -5.89
CA GLY A 235 15.43 -25.62 -7.17
C GLY A 235 16.00 -26.68 -8.12
N PHE A 236 16.69 -27.70 -7.60
CA PHE A 236 17.27 -28.76 -8.43
C PHE A 236 16.25 -29.80 -8.91
N VAL A 237 15.23 -30.08 -8.10
CA VAL A 237 14.24 -31.12 -8.42
C VAL A 237 13.15 -30.54 -9.31
N PHE A 238 12.64 -29.37 -8.95
CA PHE A 238 11.58 -28.71 -9.71
C PHE A 238 11.54 -27.21 -9.38
N GLN A 239 11.62 -26.38 -10.42
CA GLN A 239 11.42 -24.94 -10.35
C GLN A 239 10.76 -24.48 -11.65
N ASP A 240 9.44 -24.30 -11.63
CA ASP A 240 8.68 -23.87 -12.82
C ASP A 240 7.36 -23.18 -12.43
N SER A 241 6.75 -22.49 -13.39
CA SER A 241 5.39 -21.94 -13.27
C SER A 241 4.41 -22.84 -14.01
N GLN A 242 3.53 -23.51 -13.28
CA GLN A 242 2.63 -24.52 -13.84
C GLN A 242 1.20 -24.38 -13.28
N PRO A 243 0.17 -24.75 -14.06
CA PRO A 243 -1.19 -24.79 -13.54
C PRO A 243 -1.32 -25.92 -12.54
N GLY A 244 -1.89 -25.59 -11.38
CA GLY A 244 -2.08 -26.57 -10.34
C GLY A 244 -2.88 -26.06 -9.17
N VAL A 245 -3.05 -26.94 -8.19
CA VAL A 245 -3.71 -26.67 -6.93
C VAL A 245 -2.70 -26.90 -5.80
N ARG A 246 -2.63 -25.94 -4.88
CA ARG A 246 -1.71 -25.97 -3.75
C ARG A 246 -2.43 -25.64 -2.45
N LEU A 247 -2.31 -26.52 -1.47
CA LEU A 247 -2.80 -26.32 -0.11
C LEU A 247 -1.58 -26.22 0.82
N PHE A 248 -1.42 -25.07 1.46
CA PHE A 248 -0.25 -24.79 2.30
C PHE A 248 -0.65 -24.02 3.54
N GLY A 249 0.20 -24.09 4.56
CA GLY A 249 -0.09 -23.50 5.85
C GLY A 249 0.98 -23.80 6.89
N ASN A 250 0.78 -23.26 8.07
CA ASN A 250 1.67 -23.44 9.21
C ASN A 250 0.89 -23.81 10.49
N ARG A 251 1.58 -24.39 11.48
CA ARG A 251 1.02 -24.80 12.76
C ARG A 251 1.97 -24.53 13.92
N ASP A 252 1.37 -24.39 15.10
CA ASP A 252 2.03 -24.28 16.39
C ASP A 252 3.06 -23.15 16.42
N ASP A 253 2.65 -21.91 16.13
CA ASP A 253 3.54 -20.74 16.09
C ASP A 253 4.66 -20.93 15.07
N ASN A 254 4.27 -21.28 13.83
CA ASN A 254 5.16 -21.50 12.70
C ASN A 254 6.23 -22.60 12.87
N ARG A 255 6.10 -23.49 13.86
CA ARG A 255 7.03 -24.61 14.08
C ARG A 255 6.92 -25.70 13.02
N TRP A 256 5.71 -25.89 12.50
CA TRP A 256 5.46 -26.80 11.39
C TRP A 256 4.95 -26.03 10.19
N GLN A 257 5.48 -26.35 9.02
CA GLN A 257 5.01 -25.85 7.74
C GLN A 257 4.74 -27.04 6.83
N TYR A 258 3.66 -26.96 6.07
CA TYR A 258 3.32 -27.98 5.10
C TYR A 258 2.91 -27.35 3.78
N ASN A 259 3.10 -28.09 2.70
CA ASN A 259 2.77 -27.68 1.37
C ASN A 259 2.41 -28.92 0.54
N PHE A 260 1.14 -29.08 0.21
CA PHE A 260 0.64 -30.12 -0.67
C PHE A 260 0.32 -29.49 -2.02
N ALA A 261 0.93 -29.99 -3.09
CA ALA A 261 0.76 -29.44 -4.42
C ALA A 261 0.48 -30.53 -5.44
N PHE A 262 -0.44 -30.24 -6.37
CA PHE A 262 -0.73 -31.06 -7.54
C PHE A 262 -0.67 -30.16 -8.77
N PHE A 263 0.18 -30.52 -9.74
CA PHE A 263 0.38 -29.76 -10.97
C PHE A 263 0.07 -30.62 -12.19
N ASP A 264 -0.64 -30.03 -13.15
CA ASP A 264 -0.75 -30.57 -14.49
C ASP A 264 0.27 -29.83 -15.36
N LEU A 265 1.26 -30.55 -15.89
CA LEU A 265 2.37 -29.91 -16.58
C LEU A 265 1.94 -29.50 -17.98
N LEU A 266 1.95 -28.19 -18.25
CA LEU A 266 1.77 -27.69 -19.61
C LEU A 266 2.96 -28.11 -20.46
N TYR A 267 2.66 -28.68 -21.63
CA TYR A 267 3.66 -28.88 -22.67
C TYR A 267 4.19 -27.51 -23.11
N LYS A 268 5.51 -27.33 -22.98
CA LYS A 268 6.20 -26.19 -23.57
C LYS A 268 6.43 -26.54 -25.03
N ASP A 269 5.71 -25.86 -25.93
CA ASP A 269 6.03 -25.89 -27.36
C ASP A 269 7.43 -25.27 -27.52
N GLN A 270 8.40 -26.09 -27.95
CA GLN A 270 9.79 -25.69 -28.17
C GLN A 270 9.95 -24.80 -29.40
#